data_AF-A0A2V7KLY1-F1
#
_entry.id   AF-A0A2V7KLY1-F1
#
_cell.length_a   1.000
_cell.length_b   1.000
_cell.length_c   1.000
_cell.angle_alpha   90.00
_cell.angle_beta   90.00
_cell.angle_gamma   90.00
#
_symmetry.space_group_name_H-M   'P 1'
#
loop_
_entity.id
_entity.type
_entity.pdbx_description
1 polymer ?
#
loop_
_entity_poly.entity_id
_entity_poly.type
_entity_poly.pdbx_seq_one_letter_code
_entity_poly.pdbx_strand_id
1 'polypeptide(L)'
;MRAHRLVSIVLGIACSSGTRVPSPAAAQVRPGIEVLLSDSAHLIAGKRLGLLTNNTGVDRLGRRDVDLLRTAHGARLTVLFSPEHGFRGTEDRSGLPDGRDSVSGLPIYSLYGGSRTASRAAVDSIDVLLIDLQDIGARYYTYIGTAVQLMRDATRAGKRVIILDRPDPVGGTAVQGNVRARAGDPDSAFSGFMPVSMRYGMTLGELARLANDALAIGTDLVVVPAAGWNRAMLYDQTGLPWIKPSPNMPDLESALLYPGTCLFEGTNVSVGRGTRTAFRVLGAPWLGRDSVSGLPIYSLYGGSRTASRAAVDSIDVLLIDLQDIGARYYTYIGTAVQLMRDATRAGKRVIILDRPDPVGGTAVQGNVRARAGDPDSAFSGFMPVSMRYGMTLGELARLANDALAIGTDLVVVPAAGWNRAMLYDQTGLPWIKPSPNMPDLESALLYPGTCLFEGTNVSVGRGTRTAFRVLGAPWLDPDSVIRRLDKSALVGVEIEPTTFRPVGPTDFKYPGVALRGVQLRVRDREHYDPTKLAVALLAAIRAAHPAEFQFRAQSFDRLATGPELRTALEAGRPVQEIWASWNGDLERFRQTRAKYLIY
;
A
#
# COMPACT_ATOMS: atom_id res chain seq x y z
N MET A 1 16.46 65.73 -34.51
CA MET A 1 17.03 64.39 -34.23
C MET A 1 16.01 63.60 -33.43
N ARG A 2 15.62 62.42 -33.93
CA ARG A 2 14.43 61.66 -33.52
C ARG A 2 14.57 61.11 -32.10
N ALA A 3 13.55 61.33 -31.27
CA ALA A 3 13.37 60.71 -29.97
C ALA A 3 12.62 59.38 -30.15
N HIS A 4 13.20 58.28 -29.67
CA HIS A 4 12.52 57.00 -29.55
C HIS A 4 12.11 56.78 -28.08
N ARG A 5 10.81 56.91 -27.80
CA ARG A 5 10.16 56.34 -26.61
C ARG A 5 9.42 55.08 -27.05
N LEU A 6 9.83 53.93 -26.53
CA LEU A 6 9.06 52.69 -26.63
C LEU A 6 7.82 52.80 -25.73
N VAL A 7 6.65 52.58 -26.32
CA VAL A 7 5.38 52.35 -25.61
C VAL A 7 5.08 50.86 -25.72
N SER A 8 5.02 50.16 -24.59
CA SER A 8 4.55 48.79 -24.50
C SER A 8 3.02 48.75 -24.60
N ILE A 9 2.51 48.07 -25.63
CA ILE A 9 1.08 47.79 -25.81
C ILE A 9 0.75 46.50 -25.06
N VAL A 10 -0.11 46.60 -24.05
CA VAL A 10 -0.76 45.44 -23.40
C VAL A 10 -2.01 45.09 -24.22
N LEU A 11 -1.99 43.92 -24.86
CA LEU A 11 -3.13 43.39 -25.61
C LEU A 11 -3.97 42.50 -24.68
N GLY A 12 -5.10 43.02 -24.22
CA GLY A 12 -6.12 42.22 -23.54
C GLY A 12 -6.98 41.47 -24.58
N ILE A 13 -6.89 40.14 -24.61
CA ILE A 13 -7.78 39.30 -25.41
C ILE A 13 -8.95 38.86 -24.54
N ALA A 14 -10.14 39.34 -24.90
CA ALA A 14 -11.41 38.91 -24.35
C ALA A 14 -11.76 37.50 -24.86
N CYS A 15 -12.09 36.59 -23.94
CA CYS A 15 -12.61 35.26 -24.27
C CYS A 15 -14.02 35.37 -24.85
N SER A 16 -14.17 35.11 -26.15
CA SER A 16 -15.45 34.86 -26.79
C SER A 16 -15.97 33.48 -26.41
N SER A 17 -17.23 33.43 -25.95
CA SER A 17 -18.01 32.24 -25.65
C SER A 17 -18.09 31.28 -26.84
N GLY A 18 -17.35 30.19 -26.78
CA GLY A 18 -17.49 29.06 -27.70
C GLY A 18 -18.81 28.34 -27.45
N THR A 19 -19.67 28.33 -28.47
CA THR A 19 -20.84 27.45 -28.57
C THR A 19 -20.37 26.00 -28.49
N ARG A 20 -20.67 25.32 -27.38
CA ARG A 20 -20.55 23.86 -27.28
C ARG A 20 -21.49 23.24 -28.32
N VAL A 21 -20.90 22.63 -29.36
CA VAL A 21 -21.61 21.64 -30.16
C VAL A 21 -22.06 20.53 -29.18
N PRO A 22 -23.36 20.19 -29.10
CA PRO A 22 -23.79 19.06 -28.29
C PRO A 22 -23.13 17.81 -28.86
N SER A 23 -22.28 17.15 -28.07
CA SER A 23 -21.90 15.78 -28.38
C SER A 23 -23.19 14.98 -28.49
N PRO A 24 -23.43 14.19 -29.55
CA PRO A 24 -24.61 13.34 -29.60
C PRO A 24 -24.59 12.49 -28.34
N ALA A 25 -25.68 12.53 -27.57
CA ALA A 25 -25.83 11.69 -26.39
C ALA A 25 -25.59 10.25 -26.83
N ALA A 26 -24.42 9.70 -26.50
CA ALA A 26 -24.08 8.32 -26.82
C ALA A 26 -25.21 7.47 -26.26
N ALA A 27 -25.87 6.67 -27.11
CA ALA A 27 -26.95 5.80 -26.68
C ALA A 27 -26.40 4.92 -25.54
N GLN A 28 -26.91 5.14 -24.33
CA GLN A 28 -26.41 4.49 -23.13
C GLN A 28 -26.64 2.98 -23.25
N VAL A 29 -25.57 2.19 -23.14
CA VAL A 29 -25.66 0.73 -23.22
C VAL A 29 -26.50 0.23 -22.05
N ARG A 30 -27.41 -0.73 -22.31
CA ARG A 30 -28.16 -1.46 -21.28
C ARG A 30 -27.58 -2.87 -21.15
N PRO A 31 -27.07 -3.27 -19.97
CA PRO A 31 -26.53 -4.61 -19.77
C PRO A 31 -27.67 -5.64 -19.83
N GLY A 32 -27.32 -6.92 -20.01
CA GLY A 32 -28.28 -8.01 -20.19
C GLY A 32 -29.31 -8.12 -19.07
N ILE A 33 -28.97 -7.74 -17.82
CA ILE A 33 -29.93 -7.71 -16.71
C ILE A 33 -31.08 -6.72 -16.95
N GLU A 34 -30.82 -5.56 -17.55
CA GLU A 34 -31.89 -4.61 -17.87
C GLU A 34 -32.73 -5.09 -19.04
N VAL A 35 -32.09 -5.62 -20.07
CA VAL A 35 -32.77 -6.16 -21.26
C VAL A 35 -33.64 -7.36 -20.86
N LEU A 36 -33.17 -8.20 -19.93
CA LEU A 36 -33.97 -9.30 -19.37
C LEU A 36 -35.24 -8.77 -18.73
N LEU A 37 -35.12 -7.78 -17.86
CA LEU A 37 -36.25 -7.28 -17.07
C LEU A 37 -37.23 -6.44 -17.89
N SER A 38 -36.76 -5.70 -18.90
CA SER A 38 -37.63 -4.85 -19.72
C SER A 38 -38.19 -5.55 -20.95
N ASP A 39 -37.36 -6.35 -21.64
CA ASP A 39 -37.67 -6.81 -23.01
C ASP A 39 -37.86 -8.33 -23.06
N SER A 40 -37.34 -9.09 -22.08
CA SER A 40 -37.30 -10.57 -22.11
C SER A 40 -37.79 -11.24 -20.82
N ALA A 41 -38.66 -10.59 -20.04
CA ALA A 41 -39.12 -11.11 -18.74
C ALA A 41 -39.85 -12.47 -18.84
N HIS A 42 -40.43 -12.76 -20.01
CA HIS A 42 -41.05 -14.04 -20.33
C HIS A 42 -40.10 -15.25 -20.19
N LEU A 43 -38.78 -15.04 -20.30
CA LEU A 43 -37.78 -16.10 -20.14
C LEU A 43 -37.68 -16.63 -18.70
N ILE A 44 -38.06 -15.81 -17.71
CA ILE A 44 -37.95 -16.13 -16.28
C ILE A 44 -39.30 -16.21 -15.56
N ALA A 45 -40.40 -15.94 -16.26
CA ALA A 45 -41.75 -15.92 -15.67
C ALA A 45 -42.13 -17.28 -15.06
N GLY A 46 -42.58 -17.24 -13.80
CA GLY A 46 -42.96 -18.40 -12.99
C GLY A 46 -41.80 -19.28 -12.52
N LYS A 47 -40.54 -18.87 -12.71
CA LYS A 47 -39.36 -19.72 -12.45
C LYS A 47 -38.65 -19.40 -11.14
N ARG A 48 -38.06 -20.43 -10.54
CA ARG A 48 -37.02 -20.31 -9.50
C ARG A 48 -35.67 -20.08 -10.17
N LEU A 49 -34.98 -19.03 -9.76
CA LEU A 49 -33.75 -18.57 -10.40
C LEU A 49 -32.55 -18.87 -9.52
N GLY A 50 -31.50 -19.43 -10.13
CA GLY A 50 -30.14 -19.37 -9.58
C GLY A 50 -29.36 -18.29 -10.32
N LEU A 51 -28.45 -17.61 -9.63
CA LEU A 51 -27.66 -16.53 -10.24
C LEU A 51 -26.18 -16.71 -9.94
N LEU A 52 -25.37 -16.90 -10.98
CA LEU A 52 -23.91 -16.75 -10.92
C LEU A 52 -23.56 -15.29 -11.14
N THR A 53 -23.08 -14.63 -10.08
CA THR A 53 -22.74 -13.20 -10.10
C THR A 53 -21.69 -12.84 -9.04
N ASN A 54 -21.25 -11.59 -9.05
CA ASN A 54 -20.48 -10.95 -7.99
C ASN A 54 -20.82 -9.45 -7.92
N ASN A 55 -19.96 -8.64 -7.30
CA ASN A 55 -20.11 -7.20 -7.20
C ASN A 55 -20.22 -6.47 -8.55
N THR A 56 -19.82 -7.10 -9.66
CA THR A 56 -19.90 -6.52 -11.01
C THR A 56 -21.30 -6.64 -11.64
N GLY A 57 -22.15 -7.51 -11.09
CA GLY A 57 -23.54 -7.69 -11.50
C GLY A 57 -24.39 -6.47 -11.13
N VAL A 58 -24.30 -5.40 -11.93
CA VAL A 58 -25.06 -4.16 -11.74
C VAL A 58 -25.72 -3.67 -13.03
N ASP A 59 -26.81 -2.92 -12.90
CA ASP A 59 -27.40 -2.18 -14.01
C ASP A 59 -26.61 -0.89 -14.34
N ARG A 60 -27.09 -0.11 -15.32
CA ARG A 60 -26.44 1.16 -15.70
C ARG A 60 -26.40 2.20 -14.57
N LEU A 61 -27.23 2.06 -13.54
CA LEU A 61 -27.30 2.94 -12.37
C LEU A 61 -26.48 2.40 -11.18
N GLY A 62 -25.78 1.28 -11.35
CA GLY A 62 -25.00 0.64 -10.29
C GLY A 62 -25.84 -0.15 -9.28
N ARG A 63 -27.13 -0.41 -9.56
CA ARG A 63 -27.98 -1.24 -8.71
C ARG A 63 -27.69 -2.71 -8.95
N ARG A 64 -27.60 -3.50 -7.88
CA ARG A 64 -27.23 -4.92 -7.94
C ARG A 64 -28.29 -5.75 -8.65
N ASP A 65 -27.86 -6.65 -9.51
CA ASP A 65 -28.69 -7.65 -10.19
C ASP A 65 -29.53 -8.49 -9.19
N VAL A 66 -28.96 -8.84 -8.04
CA VAL A 66 -29.64 -9.53 -6.93
C VAL A 66 -30.85 -8.75 -6.46
N ASP A 67 -30.73 -7.43 -6.29
CA ASP A 67 -31.84 -6.60 -5.80
C ASP A 67 -32.89 -6.43 -6.89
N LEU A 68 -32.46 -6.20 -8.13
CA LEU A 68 -33.35 -6.06 -9.28
C LEU A 68 -34.20 -7.32 -9.49
N LEU A 69 -33.58 -8.50 -9.48
CA LEU A 69 -34.27 -9.79 -9.62
C LEU A 69 -35.19 -10.12 -8.46
N ARG A 70 -34.90 -9.65 -7.23
CA ARG A 70 -35.81 -9.81 -6.08
C ARG A 70 -37.05 -8.94 -6.19
N THR A 71 -36.94 -7.78 -6.85
CA THR A 71 -38.08 -6.88 -7.10
C THR A 71 -38.84 -7.21 -8.39
N ALA A 72 -38.30 -8.08 -9.25
CA ALA A 72 -38.94 -8.50 -10.49
C ALA A 72 -40.17 -9.38 -10.19
N HIS A 73 -41.37 -8.80 -10.34
CA HIS A 73 -42.62 -9.54 -10.17
C HIS A 73 -42.70 -10.69 -11.18
N GLY A 74 -42.98 -11.90 -10.69
CA GLY A 74 -43.20 -13.09 -11.53
C GLY A 74 -42.04 -14.06 -11.60
N ALA A 75 -40.91 -13.85 -10.93
CA ALA A 75 -39.86 -14.86 -10.75
C ALA A 75 -39.37 -14.89 -9.29
N ARG A 76 -38.65 -15.94 -8.90
CA ARG A 76 -38.12 -16.08 -7.53
C ARG A 76 -36.65 -16.43 -7.53
N LEU A 77 -35.79 -15.49 -7.16
CA LEU A 77 -34.36 -15.75 -6.92
C LEU A 77 -34.19 -16.57 -5.63
N THR A 78 -33.55 -17.75 -5.71
CA THR A 78 -33.44 -18.69 -4.59
C THR A 78 -32.02 -18.92 -4.11
N VAL A 79 -31.02 -18.80 -4.98
CA VAL A 79 -29.63 -19.13 -4.67
C VAL A 79 -28.65 -18.31 -5.49
N LEU A 80 -27.50 -17.99 -4.89
CA LEU A 80 -26.38 -17.30 -5.53
C LEU A 80 -25.19 -18.26 -5.69
N PHE A 81 -24.49 -18.16 -6.81
CA PHE A 81 -23.21 -18.78 -7.07
C PHE A 81 -22.16 -17.68 -7.23
N SER A 82 -20.97 -17.87 -6.69
CA SER A 82 -19.89 -16.87 -6.78
C SER A 82 -18.63 -17.42 -7.45
N PRO A 83 -17.94 -16.62 -8.30
CA PRO A 83 -16.76 -17.03 -9.04
C PRO A 83 -15.47 -16.81 -8.22
N GLU A 84 -14.33 -16.85 -8.91
CA GLU A 84 -13.05 -16.34 -8.39
C GLU A 84 -13.21 -14.90 -7.83
N HIS A 85 -12.47 -14.60 -6.76
CA HIS A 85 -12.56 -13.37 -5.95
C HIS A 85 -13.84 -13.21 -5.10
N GLY A 86 -14.75 -14.20 -5.18
CA GLY A 86 -15.95 -14.29 -4.37
C GLY A 86 -17.04 -13.27 -4.73
N PHE A 87 -18.17 -13.35 -4.03
CA PHE A 87 -19.36 -12.53 -4.33
C PHE A 87 -19.11 -11.01 -4.18
N ARG A 88 -18.13 -10.59 -3.37
CA ARG A 88 -17.80 -9.17 -3.16
C ARG A 88 -16.62 -8.67 -4.00
N GLY A 89 -15.90 -9.54 -4.71
CA GLY A 89 -14.74 -9.18 -5.52
C GLY A 89 -13.52 -8.69 -4.72
N THR A 90 -13.44 -9.05 -3.43
CA THR A 90 -12.39 -8.57 -2.49
C THR A 90 -11.33 -9.60 -2.16
N GLU A 91 -11.51 -10.86 -2.55
CA GLU A 91 -10.62 -11.96 -2.16
C GLU A 91 -9.56 -12.23 -3.22
N ASP A 92 -8.32 -12.50 -2.80
CA ASP A 92 -7.19 -12.89 -3.68
C ASP A 92 -6.57 -14.19 -3.15
N ARG A 93 -7.42 -15.22 -3.00
CA ARG A 93 -7.05 -16.55 -2.48
C ARG A 93 -7.99 -17.65 -2.99
N SER A 94 -7.50 -18.89 -3.00
CA SER A 94 -8.32 -20.08 -3.24
C SER A 94 -9.09 -20.52 -1.99
N GLY A 95 -10.12 -21.36 -2.17
CA GLY A 95 -10.78 -22.03 -1.04
C GLY A 95 -11.82 -21.14 -0.35
N LEU A 96 -12.54 -20.31 -1.11
CA LEU A 96 -13.58 -19.46 -0.53
C LEU A 96 -14.76 -20.31 -0.07
N PRO A 97 -15.25 -20.14 1.18
CA PRO A 97 -16.34 -20.94 1.70
C PRO A 97 -17.69 -20.47 1.13
N ASP A 98 -18.68 -21.36 1.25
CA ASP A 98 -20.08 -20.98 1.11
C ASP A 98 -20.48 -19.94 2.17
N GLY A 99 -21.57 -19.22 1.93
CA GLY A 99 -22.02 -18.16 2.82
C GLY A 99 -23.46 -17.73 2.58
N ARG A 100 -23.77 -16.51 3.01
CA ARG A 100 -25.06 -15.84 2.77
C ARG A 100 -24.82 -14.40 2.40
N ASP A 101 -25.61 -13.87 1.47
CA ASP A 101 -25.61 -12.44 1.22
C ASP A 101 -26.27 -11.73 2.40
N SER A 102 -25.53 -10.83 3.03
CA SER A 102 -25.97 -10.11 4.24
C SER A 102 -27.19 -9.23 4.03
N VAL A 103 -27.50 -8.85 2.78
CA VAL A 103 -28.63 -7.96 2.46
C VAL A 103 -29.88 -8.75 2.10
N SER A 104 -29.77 -9.73 1.20
CA SER A 104 -30.90 -10.52 0.74
C SER A 104 -31.19 -11.75 1.60
N GLY A 105 -30.22 -12.21 2.39
CA GLY A 105 -30.29 -13.46 3.15
C GLY A 105 -30.12 -14.72 2.31
N LEU A 106 -29.94 -14.59 0.98
CA LEU A 106 -29.83 -15.72 0.06
C LEU A 106 -28.54 -16.53 0.31
N PRO A 107 -28.60 -17.87 0.20
CA PRO A 107 -27.40 -18.70 0.27
C PRO A 107 -26.47 -18.41 -0.92
N ILE A 108 -25.17 -18.35 -0.64
CA ILE A 108 -24.10 -18.21 -1.62
C ILE A 108 -23.29 -19.50 -1.63
N TYR A 109 -23.18 -20.13 -2.80
CA TYR A 109 -22.27 -21.25 -3.03
C TYR A 109 -21.02 -20.77 -3.78
N SER A 110 -19.85 -21.05 -3.23
CA SER A 110 -18.58 -20.66 -3.85
C SER A 110 -18.16 -21.70 -4.88
N LEU A 111 -17.91 -21.25 -6.12
CA LEU A 111 -17.37 -22.11 -7.18
C LEU A 111 -15.83 -22.03 -7.25
N TYR A 112 -15.20 -21.30 -6.33
CA TYR A 112 -13.76 -21.12 -6.24
C TYR A 112 -13.20 -21.74 -4.94
N GLY A 113 -13.43 -23.05 -4.78
CA GLY A 113 -13.07 -23.88 -3.62
C GLY A 113 -12.62 -25.30 -4.00
N GLY A 114 -12.58 -26.22 -3.02
CA GLY A 114 -12.04 -27.58 -3.18
C GLY A 114 -12.74 -28.42 -4.26
N SER A 115 -14.08 -28.39 -4.31
CA SER A 115 -14.83 -28.86 -5.49
C SER A 115 -15.37 -27.63 -6.23
N ARG A 116 -15.03 -27.49 -7.51
CA ARG A 116 -15.52 -26.41 -8.37
C ARG A 116 -16.89 -26.72 -9.00
N THR A 117 -17.50 -27.83 -8.60
CA THR A 117 -18.86 -28.23 -8.97
C THR A 117 -19.87 -27.55 -8.06
N ALA A 118 -20.98 -27.08 -8.61
CA ALA A 118 -22.08 -26.61 -7.77
C ALA A 118 -22.63 -27.75 -6.90
N SER A 119 -23.08 -27.42 -5.68
CA SER A 119 -23.83 -28.39 -4.88
C SER A 119 -25.04 -28.86 -5.69
N ARG A 120 -25.19 -30.19 -5.85
CA ARG A 120 -26.33 -30.77 -6.56
C ARG A 120 -27.66 -30.26 -6.02
N ALA A 121 -27.77 -30.11 -4.70
CA ALA A 121 -28.95 -29.54 -4.04
C ALA A 121 -29.22 -28.08 -4.47
N ALA A 122 -28.18 -27.28 -4.70
CA ALA A 122 -28.32 -25.90 -5.17
C ALA A 122 -28.86 -25.85 -6.60
N VAL A 123 -28.32 -26.67 -7.51
CA VAL A 123 -28.79 -26.75 -8.91
C VAL A 123 -30.20 -27.35 -9.00
N ASP A 124 -30.53 -28.31 -8.16
CA ASP A 124 -31.88 -28.91 -8.11
C ASP A 124 -32.94 -27.91 -7.59
N SER A 125 -32.52 -26.92 -6.79
CA SER A 125 -33.41 -25.90 -6.21
C SER A 125 -33.92 -24.85 -7.20
N ILE A 126 -33.37 -24.82 -8.42
CA ILE A 126 -33.66 -23.82 -9.46
C ILE A 126 -34.34 -24.45 -10.68
N ASP A 127 -35.03 -23.62 -11.45
CA ASP A 127 -35.60 -23.98 -12.76
C ASP A 127 -34.79 -23.38 -13.91
N VAL A 128 -34.20 -22.20 -13.70
CA VAL A 128 -33.35 -21.49 -14.67
C VAL A 128 -32.10 -20.96 -13.96
N LEU A 129 -30.95 -21.14 -14.58
CA LEU A 129 -29.69 -20.54 -14.16
C LEU A 129 -29.42 -19.26 -14.95
N LEU A 130 -29.18 -18.15 -14.25
CA LEU A 130 -28.72 -16.89 -14.81
C LEU A 130 -27.21 -16.74 -14.56
N ILE A 131 -26.48 -16.21 -15.54
CA ILE A 131 -25.07 -15.84 -15.41
C ILE A 131 -24.92 -14.37 -15.76
N ASP A 132 -24.48 -13.57 -14.78
CA ASP A 132 -24.25 -12.13 -14.92
C ASP A 132 -22.89 -11.76 -14.34
N LEU A 133 -21.85 -11.70 -15.18
CA LEU A 133 -20.47 -11.41 -14.78
C LEU A 133 -19.81 -10.46 -15.77
N GLN A 134 -19.12 -9.44 -15.25
CA GLN A 134 -18.25 -8.60 -16.07
C GLN A 134 -16.90 -9.29 -16.26
N ASP A 135 -16.68 -9.89 -17.42
CA ASP A 135 -15.35 -10.37 -17.85
C ASP A 135 -14.46 -9.19 -18.31
N ILE A 136 -13.20 -9.47 -18.66
CA ILE A 136 -12.20 -8.48 -19.05
C ILE A 136 -11.65 -8.66 -20.47
N GLY A 137 -12.14 -9.62 -21.25
CA GLY A 137 -11.73 -9.78 -22.65
C GLY A 137 -10.40 -10.52 -22.84
N ALA A 138 -9.97 -11.29 -21.83
CA ALA A 138 -8.68 -11.99 -21.82
C ALA A 138 -8.82 -13.50 -21.59
N ARG A 139 -8.16 -14.32 -22.42
CA ARG A 139 -8.31 -15.79 -22.43
C ARG A 139 -8.08 -16.49 -21.08
N TYR A 140 -7.16 -15.97 -20.29
CA TYR A 140 -6.75 -16.57 -19.00
C TYR A 140 -7.45 -15.92 -17.80
N TYR A 141 -8.41 -15.02 -18.04
CA TYR A 141 -9.36 -14.62 -17.00
C TYR A 141 -10.44 -15.69 -16.84
N THR A 142 -10.77 -16.06 -15.61
CA THR A 142 -11.37 -17.37 -15.30
C THR A 142 -12.89 -17.41 -15.29
N TYR A 143 -13.58 -16.27 -15.48
CA TYR A 143 -15.04 -16.24 -15.37
C TYR A 143 -15.73 -17.11 -16.40
N ILE A 144 -15.19 -17.21 -17.62
CA ILE A 144 -15.67 -18.17 -18.61
C ILE A 144 -15.52 -19.63 -18.15
N GLY A 145 -14.45 -19.95 -17.42
CA GLY A 145 -14.26 -21.28 -16.82
C GLY A 145 -15.32 -21.60 -15.78
N THR A 146 -15.63 -20.64 -14.89
CA THR A 146 -16.72 -20.77 -13.92
C THR A 146 -18.08 -20.93 -14.61
N ALA A 147 -18.35 -20.10 -15.63
CA ALA A 147 -19.60 -20.18 -16.38
C ALA A 147 -19.77 -21.55 -17.08
N VAL A 148 -18.72 -22.05 -17.74
CA VAL A 148 -18.74 -23.35 -18.44
C VAL A 148 -18.93 -24.52 -17.48
N GLN A 149 -18.30 -24.51 -16.31
CA GLN A 149 -18.51 -25.55 -15.30
C GLN A 149 -19.96 -25.57 -14.81
N LEU A 150 -20.51 -24.39 -14.52
CA LEU A 150 -21.90 -24.30 -14.08
C LEU A 150 -22.90 -24.64 -15.20
N MET A 151 -22.57 -24.35 -16.46
CA MET A 151 -23.33 -24.81 -17.63
C MET A 151 -23.35 -26.34 -17.75
N ARG A 152 -22.21 -27.02 -17.52
CA ARG A 152 -22.15 -28.49 -17.49
C ARG A 152 -23.05 -29.06 -16.39
N ASP A 153 -23.01 -28.48 -15.18
CA ASP A 153 -23.85 -28.90 -14.07
C ASP A 153 -25.34 -28.66 -14.32
N ALA A 154 -25.70 -27.49 -14.87
CA ALA A 154 -27.06 -27.17 -15.29
C ALA A 154 -27.58 -28.15 -16.35
N THR A 155 -26.75 -28.48 -17.35
CA THR A 155 -27.12 -29.41 -18.43
C THR A 155 -27.40 -30.81 -17.90
N ARG A 156 -26.54 -31.33 -17.00
CA ARG A 156 -26.76 -32.63 -16.34
C ARG A 156 -28.06 -32.67 -15.54
N ALA A 157 -28.48 -31.53 -14.99
CA ALA A 157 -29.73 -31.39 -14.25
C ALA A 157 -30.94 -30.97 -15.12
N GLY A 158 -30.78 -30.91 -16.45
CA GLY A 158 -31.84 -30.52 -17.39
C GLY A 158 -32.32 -29.08 -17.21
N LYS A 159 -31.46 -28.18 -16.74
CA LYS A 159 -31.78 -26.77 -16.47
C LYS A 159 -31.38 -25.89 -17.65
N ARG A 160 -32.21 -24.91 -17.98
CA ARG A 160 -31.88 -23.85 -18.93
C ARG A 160 -30.87 -22.89 -18.33
N VAL A 161 -29.92 -22.43 -19.14
CA VAL A 161 -28.96 -21.39 -18.78
C VAL A 161 -29.23 -20.13 -19.60
N ILE A 162 -29.22 -18.97 -18.94
CA ILE A 162 -29.37 -17.66 -19.58
C ILE A 162 -28.16 -16.80 -19.21
N ILE A 163 -27.37 -16.40 -20.21
CA ILE A 163 -26.31 -15.39 -20.01
C ILE A 163 -26.93 -14.01 -20.13
N LEU A 164 -26.75 -13.19 -19.11
CA LEU A 164 -27.08 -11.76 -19.12
C LEU A 164 -25.83 -11.03 -19.60
N ASP A 165 -25.81 -10.76 -20.90
CA ASP A 165 -24.57 -10.39 -21.56
C ASP A 165 -24.09 -8.98 -21.15
N ARG A 166 -22.77 -8.80 -21.15
CA ARG A 166 -22.12 -7.52 -20.83
C ARG A 166 -21.08 -7.17 -21.90
N PRO A 167 -20.83 -5.86 -22.14
CA PRO A 167 -19.75 -5.43 -23.02
C PRO A 167 -18.40 -6.06 -22.65
N ASP A 168 -17.65 -6.50 -23.66
CA ASP A 168 -16.21 -6.77 -23.52
C ASP A 168 -15.50 -5.43 -23.29
N PRO A 169 -14.82 -5.22 -22.14
CA PRO A 169 -14.27 -3.90 -21.83
C PRO A 169 -13.11 -3.50 -22.74
N VAL A 170 -12.47 -4.46 -23.41
CA VAL A 170 -11.45 -4.21 -24.41
C VAL A 170 -12.00 -4.29 -25.83
N GLY A 171 -13.32 -4.18 -26.00
CA GLY A 171 -14.00 -4.08 -27.29
C GLY A 171 -14.09 -5.39 -28.06
N GLY A 172 -15.01 -5.44 -29.03
CA GLY A 172 -15.33 -6.64 -29.81
C GLY A 172 -14.61 -6.78 -31.16
N THR A 173 -13.81 -5.82 -31.59
CA THR A 173 -13.20 -5.87 -32.95
C THR A 173 -11.82 -6.52 -32.97
N ALA A 174 -10.99 -6.26 -31.95
CA ALA A 174 -9.59 -6.69 -31.95
C ALA A 174 -9.45 -8.15 -31.51
N VAL A 175 -8.76 -8.95 -32.33
CA VAL A 175 -8.40 -10.35 -32.06
C VAL A 175 -6.88 -10.44 -32.11
N GLN A 176 -6.23 -10.66 -30.95
CA GLN A 176 -4.78 -10.52 -30.82
C GLN A 176 -4.15 -11.62 -29.95
N GLY A 177 -2.95 -12.06 -30.34
CA GLY A 177 -2.20 -13.12 -29.67
C GLY A 177 -2.42 -14.51 -30.26
N ASN A 178 -1.62 -15.47 -29.80
CA ASN A 178 -1.70 -16.86 -30.26
C ASN A 178 -3.06 -17.49 -29.91
N VAL A 179 -3.51 -18.43 -30.75
CA VAL A 179 -4.77 -19.18 -30.56
C VAL A 179 -4.43 -20.63 -30.18
N ARG A 180 -5.22 -21.25 -29.29
CA ARG A 180 -5.10 -22.69 -29.04
C ARG A 180 -5.78 -23.46 -30.18
N ALA A 181 -5.11 -24.47 -30.70
CA ALA A 181 -5.63 -25.23 -31.85
C ALA A 181 -6.96 -25.95 -31.56
N ARG A 182 -7.21 -26.34 -30.31
CA ARG A 182 -8.43 -27.01 -29.86
C ARG A 182 -8.80 -26.57 -28.45
N ALA A 183 -10.07 -26.70 -28.11
CA ALA A 183 -10.53 -26.56 -26.73
C ALA A 183 -9.86 -27.64 -25.86
N GLY A 184 -9.34 -27.23 -24.70
CA GLY A 184 -8.88 -28.15 -23.66
C GLY A 184 -10.02 -28.56 -22.75
N ASP A 185 -9.74 -29.49 -21.85
CA ASP A 185 -10.68 -29.84 -20.78
C ASP A 185 -10.60 -28.79 -19.65
N PRO A 186 -11.70 -28.07 -19.33
CA PRO A 186 -11.71 -27.07 -18.27
C PRO A 186 -11.46 -27.65 -16.87
N ASP A 187 -11.55 -28.98 -16.68
CA ASP A 187 -11.23 -29.61 -15.39
C ASP A 187 -9.70 -29.69 -15.17
N SER A 188 -8.91 -29.83 -16.25
CA SER A 188 -7.43 -29.86 -16.19
C SER A 188 -6.75 -28.54 -16.57
N ALA A 189 -7.44 -27.65 -17.29
CA ALA A 189 -6.91 -26.37 -17.78
C ALA A 189 -7.89 -25.21 -17.51
N PHE A 190 -8.25 -24.99 -16.24
CA PHE A 190 -9.28 -24.02 -15.85
C PHE A 190 -9.06 -22.61 -16.42
N SER A 191 -7.81 -22.14 -16.47
CA SER A 191 -7.43 -20.92 -17.17
C SER A 191 -7.05 -21.23 -18.63
N GLY A 192 -7.72 -20.55 -19.57
CA GLY A 192 -7.37 -20.59 -20.99
C GLY A 192 -7.63 -21.91 -21.73
N PHE A 193 -8.57 -22.74 -21.29
CA PHE A 193 -8.96 -23.95 -22.05
C PHE A 193 -9.54 -23.64 -23.44
N MET A 194 -10.20 -22.48 -23.62
CA MET A 194 -10.91 -22.13 -24.85
C MET A 194 -9.99 -21.96 -26.09
N PRO A 195 -10.46 -22.34 -27.30
CA PRO A 195 -9.73 -22.18 -28.56
C PRO A 195 -9.81 -20.74 -29.10
N VAL A 196 -9.40 -19.77 -28.28
CA VAL A 196 -9.44 -18.34 -28.61
C VAL A 196 -8.06 -17.69 -28.50
N SER A 197 -7.90 -16.49 -29.07
CA SER A 197 -6.69 -15.66 -28.92
C SER A 197 -6.59 -15.08 -27.50
N MET A 198 -5.46 -14.44 -27.17
CA MET A 198 -5.25 -13.87 -25.83
C MET A 198 -6.21 -12.73 -25.53
N ARG A 199 -6.38 -11.80 -26.48
CA ARG A 199 -7.52 -10.88 -26.56
C ARG A 199 -8.45 -11.42 -27.63
N TYR A 200 -9.64 -11.87 -27.24
CA TYR A 200 -10.52 -12.64 -28.10
C TYR A 200 -11.63 -11.79 -28.76
N GLY A 201 -11.95 -10.62 -28.18
CA GLY A 201 -12.91 -9.68 -28.76
C GLY A 201 -14.33 -10.24 -28.84
N MET A 202 -14.82 -10.86 -27.77
CA MET A 202 -16.12 -11.53 -27.72
C MET A 202 -16.81 -11.16 -26.42
N THR A 203 -18.13 -11.10 -26.37
CA THR A 203 -18.80 -10.99 -25.07
C THR A 203 -18.76 -12.33 -24.31
N LEU A 204 -19.06 -12.32 -23.01
CA LEU A 204 -19.17 -13.57 -22.25
C LEU A 204 -20.26 -14.49 -22.83
N GLY A 205 -21.37 -13.92 -23.33
CA GLY A 205 -22.42 -14.67 -24.01
C GLY A 205 -21.96 -15.30 -25.32
N GLU A 206 -21.18 -14.58 -26.14
CA GLU A 206 -20.58 -15.12 -27.35
C GLU A 206 -19.57 -16.24 -27.02
N LEU A 207 -18.73 -16.06 -26.00
CA LEU A 207 -17.80 -17.10 -25.54
C LEU A 207 -18.52 -18.35 -25.00
N ALA A 208 -19.61 -18.17 -24.27
CA ALA A 208 -20.39 -19.28 -23.73
C ALA A 208 -21.02 -20.13 -24.84
N ARG A 209 -21.51 -19.50 -25.92
CA ARG A 209 -21.98 -20.21 -27.12
C ARG A 209 -20.85 -21.00 -27.78
N LEU A 210 -19.69 -20.37 -27.99
CA LEU A 210 -18.52 -21.05 -28.54
C LEU A 210 -18.11 -22.24 -27.66
N ALA A 211 -18.17 -22.11 -26.33
CA ALA A 211 -17.85 -23.18 -25.40
C ALA A 211 -18.85 -24.33 -25.46
N ASN A 212 -20.16 -24.01 -25.55
CA ASN A 212 -21.22 -25.00 -25.66
C ASN A 212 -21.01 -25.92 -26.89
N ASP A 213 -20.63 -25.31 -28.01
CA ASP A 213 -20.36 -26.03 -29.26
C ASP A 213 -19.02 -26.76 -29.24
N ALA A 214 -17.93 -26.06 -28.91
CA ALA A 214 -16.57 -26.59 -28.97
C ALA A 214 -16.30 -27.72 -27.97
N LEU A 215 -17.04 -27.76 -26.87
CA LEU A 215 -16.96 -28.80 -25.84
C LEU A 215 -18.13 -29.79 -25.91
N ALA A 216 -19.05 -29.65 -26.88
CA ALA A 216 -20.26 -30.45 -27.02
C ALA A 216 -21.04 -30.59 -25.70
N ILE A 217 -21.23 -29.48 -24.98
CA ILE A 217 -21.87 -29.50 -23.64
C ILE A 217 -23.35 -29.86 -23.77
N GLY A 218 -24.03 -29.33 -24.80
CA GLY A 218 -25.45 -29.58 -25.04
C GLY A 218 -26.39 -28.78 -24.13
N THR A 219 -25.93 -27.64 -23.60
CA THR A 219 -26.75 -26.76 -22.76
C THR A 219 -27.87 -26.11 -23.57
N ASP A 220 -29.10 -26.11 -23.03
CA ASP A 220 -30.17 -25.20 -23.45
C ASP A 220 -29.79 -23.77 -23.04
N LEU A 221 -29.05 -23.10 -23.93
CA LEU A 221 -28.39 -21.83 -23.68
C LEU A 221 -29.11 -20.68 -24.40
N VAL A 222 -29.58 -19.70 -23.63
CA VAL A 222 -30.06 -18.42 -24.13
C VAL A 222 -29.06 -17.33 -23.78
N VAL A 223 -28.83 -16.37 -24.67
CA VAL A 223 -28.04 -15.17 -24.39
C VAL A 223 -28.96 -13.97 -24.56
N VAL A 224 -29.09 -13.15 -23.51
CA VAL A 224 -29.78 -11.87 -23.56
C VAL A 224 -28.72 -10.80 -23.83
N PRO A 225 -28.62 -10.28 -25.07
CA PRO A 225 -27.53 -9.39 -25.47
C PRO A 225 -27.64 -8.03 -24.78
N ALA A 226 -26.48 -7.40 -24.52
CA ALA A 226 -26.44 -6.01 -24.07
C ALA A 226 -26.95 -5.09 -25.19
N ALA A 227 -28.01 -4.32 -24.92
CA ALA A 227 -28.61 -3.45 -25.93
C ALA A 227 -27.81 -2.15 -26.08
N GLY A 228 -27.61 -1.71 -27.32
CA GLY A 228 -26.87 -0.49 -27.64
C GLY A 228 -25.34 -0.65 -27.69
N TRP A 229 -24.78 -1.78 -27.25
CA TRP A 229 -23.36 -2.07 -27.45
C TRP A 229 -23.09 -2.47 -28.89
N ASN A 230 -21.96 -2.01 -29.43
CA ASN A 230 -21.42 -2.49 -30.69
C ASN A 230 -19.93 -2.82 -30.55
N ARG A 231 -19.42 -3.65 -31.46
CA ARG A 231 -18.06 -4.21 -31.36
C ARG A 231 -16.94 -3.17 -31.33
N ALA A 232 -17.17 -1.96 -31.85
CA ALA A 232 -16.18 -0.89 -31.84
C ALA A 232 -16.12 -0.14 -30.49
N MET A 233 -17.11 -0.32 -29.61
CA MET A 233 -17.14 0.33 -28.31
C MET A 233 -16.15 -0.32 -27.33
N LEU A 234 -15.27 0.49 -26.76
CA LEU A 234 -14.57 0.22 -25.50
C LEU A 234 -15.50 0.51 -24.31
N TYR A 235 -15.14 0.01 -23.12
CA TYR A 235 -16.01 0.10 -21.94
C TYR A 235 -16.38 1.54 -21.55
N ASP A 236 -15.43 2.47 -21.64
CA ASP A 236 -15.61 3.88 -21.31
C ASP A 236 -16.63 4.59 -22.22
N GLN A 237 -16.86 4.04 -23.42
CA GLN A 237 -17.86 4.53 -24.38
C GLN A 237 -19.28 4.00 -24.09
N THR A 238 -19.43 3.04 -23.18
CA THR A 238 -20.73 2.40 -22.88
C THR A 238 -21.62 3.21 -21.93
N GLY A 239 -20.99 4.05 -21.09
CA GLY A 239 -21.66 4.75 -20.00
C GLY A 239 -22.03 3.88 -18.79
N LEU A 240 -21.54 2.63 -18.73
CA LEU A 240 -21.74 1.73 -17.59
C LEU A 240 -20.72 2.02 -16.46
N PRO A 241 -21.10 1.83 -15.18
CA PRO A 241 -20.17 1.98 -14.08
C PRO A 241 -19.13 0.84 -14.08
N TRP A 242 -17.84 1.18 -14.03
CA TRP A 242 -16.79 0.19 -13.82
C TRP A 242 -16.73 -0.20 -12.34
N ILE A 243 -17.18 -1.41 -12.04
CA ILE A 243 -16.96 -2.05 -10.74
C ILE A 243 -15.84 -3.07 -10.93
N LYS A 244 -14.73 -2.90 -10.19
CA LYS A 244 -13.57 -3.78 -10.35
C LYS A 244 -13.95 -5.26 -10.15
N PRO A 245 -13.65 -6.15 -11.12
CA PRO A 245 -14.00 -7.57 -11.02
C PRO A 245 -13.03 -8.35 -10.13
N SER A 246 -11.80 -7.84 -9.93
CA SER A 246 -10.84 -8.42 -8.99
C SER A 246 -10.10 -7.35 -8.18
N PRO A 247 -9.47 -7.71 -7.05
CA PRO A 247 -8.67 -6.77 -6.26
C PRO A 247 -7.56 -6.08 -7.07
N ASN A 248 -6.99 -6.80 -8.05
CA ASN A 248 -5.88 -6.35 -8.90
C ASN A 248 -6.32 -5.87 -10.29
N MET A 249 -7.64 -5.71 -10.52
CA MET A 249 -8.19 -5.13 -11.75
C MET A 249 -8.87 -3.78 -11.45
N PRO A 250 -8.10 -2.76 -11.01
CA PRO A 250 -8.68 -1.54 -10.42
C PRO A 250 -9.40 -0.65 -11.43
N ASP A 251 -8.96 -0.65 -12.69
CA ASP A 251 -9.39 0.32 -13.70
C ASP A 251 -9.38 -0.28 -15.12
N LEU A 252 -9.93 0.49 -16.07
CA LEU A 252 -10.02 0.10 -17.48
C LEU A 252 -8.66 0.02 -18.18
N GLU A 253 -7.67 0.78 -17.71
CA GLU A 253 -6.32 0.75 -18.26
C GLU A 253 -5.64 -0.58 -17.92
N SER A 254 -5.80 -1.06 -16.68
CA SER A 254 -5.40 -2.41 -16.28
C SER A 254 -6.08 -3.47 -17.15
N ALA A 255 -7.39 -3.35 -17.42
CA ALA A 255 -8.12 -4.31 -18.24
C ALA A 255 -7.60 -4.34 -19.69
N LEU A 256 -7.29 -3.17 -20.27
CA LEU A 256 -6.74 -3.05 -21.61
C LEU A 256 -5.34 -3.65 -21.76
N LEU A 257 -4.50 -3.52 -20.72
CA LEU A 257 -3.13 -4.03 -20.73
C LEU A 257 -3.03 -5.52 -20.35
N TYR A 258 -3.99 -6.03 -19.58
CA TYR A 258 -3.97 -7.39 -19.03
C TYR A 258 -3.76 -8.50 -20.08
N PRO A 259 -4.38 -8.49 -21.28
CA PRO A 259 -4.12 -9.50 -22.32
C PRO A 259 -2.66 -9.61 -22.78
N GLY A 260 -1.82 -8.61 -22.48
CA GLY A 260 -0.37 -8.67 -22.70
C GLY A 260 0.41 -8.84 -21.40
N THR A 261 0.12 -8.04 -20.36
CA THR A 261 0.95 -7.98 -19.15
C THR A 261 0.80 -9.20 -18.25
N CYS A 262 -0.35 -9.89 -18.27
CA CYS A 262 -0.55 -11.09 -17.47
C CYS A 262 0.41 -12.24 -17.84
N LEU A 263 0.98 -12.26 -19.04
CA LEU A 263 1.99 -13.26 -19.44
C LEU A 263 3.24 -13.22 -18.54
N PHE A 264 3.56 -12.06 -17.97
CA PHE A 264 4.69 -11.92 -17.05
C PHE A 264 4.43 -12.61 -15.70
N GLU A 265 3.19 -12.99 -15.36
CA GLU A 265 2.92 -13.83 -14.19
C GLU A 265 3.55 -15.23 -14.32
N GLY A 266 3.83 -15.68 -15.55
CA GLY A 266 4.64 -16.87 -15.82
C GLY A 266 6.16 -16.66 -15.73
N THR A 267 6.59 -15.47 -15.29
CA THR A 267 8.01 -15.09 -15.17
C THR A 267 8.32 -14.64 -13.74
N ASN A 268 9.57 -14.24 -13.49
CA ASN A 268 9.98 -13.65 -12.22
C ASN A 268 9.82 -12.10 -12.17
N VAL A 269 9.20 -11.48 -13.18
CA VAL A 269 8.92 -10.04 -13.23
C VAL A 269 7.57 -9.74 -12.57
N SER A 270 7.54 -8.78 -11.65
CA SER A 270 6.29 -8.29 -11.05
C SER A 270 5.47 -7.50 -12.06
N VAL A 271 4.18 -7.82 -12.14
CA VAL A 271 3.17 -7.07 -12.90
C VAL A 271 2.53 -5.95 -12.06
N GLY A 272 3.12 -5.58 -10.92
CA GLY A 272 2.62 -4.50 -10.06
C GLY A 272 1.48 -4.88 -9.12
N ARG A 273 1.17 -6.17 -8.94
CA ARG A 273 0.26 -6.62 -7.85
C ARG A 273 0.75 -6.10 -6.49
N GLY A 274 -0.18 -5.71 -5.62
CA GLY A 274 0.14 -5.04 -4.35
C GLY A 274 0.40 -3.53 -4.47
N THR A 275 0.28 -2.95 -5.67
CA THR A 275 0.36 -1.50 -5.92
C THR A 275 -0.95 -0.96 -6.51
N ARG A 276 -1.07 0.37 -6.65
CA ARG A 276 -2.23 1.01 -7.31
C ARG A 276 -2.22 0.86 -8.84
N THR A 277 -1.15 0.33 -9.41
CA THR A 277 -0.93 0.24 -10.86
C THR A 277 -0.77 -1.21 -11.31
N ALA A 278 -1.52 -2.13 -10.70
CA ALA A 278 -1.50 -3.54 -11.08
C ALA A 278 -1.80 -3.69 -12.59
N PHE A 279 -1.00 -4.53 -13.26
CA PHE A 279 -0.97 -4.76 -14.72
C PHE A 279 -0.61 -3.56 -15.59
N ARG A 280 -0.30 -2.40 -15.00
CA ARG A 280 0.14 -1.19 -15.71
C ARG A 280 1.65 -0.97 -15.64
N VAL A 281 2.35 -1.77 -14.84
CA VAL A 281 3.80 -1.69 -14.65
C VAL A 281 4.42 -3.07 -14.69
N LEU A 282 5.67 -3.13 -15.14
CA LEU A 282 6.54 -4.29 -15.03
C LEU A 282 7.76 -3.89 -14.21
N GLY A 283 8.11 -4.69 -13.21
CA GLY A 283 9.18 -4.36 -12.28
C GLY A 283 9.87 -5.60 -11.75
N ALA A 284 11.18 -5.53 -11.56
CA ALA A 284 11.90 -6.56 -10.81
C ALA A 284 13.05 -5.93 -10.02
N PRO A 285 13.43 -6.50 -8.87
CA PRO A 285 14.54 -5.98 -8.07
C PRO A 285 15.87 -5.88 -8.84
N TRP A 286 16.05 -6.71 -9.87
CA TRP A 286 17.24 -6.70 -10.74
C TRP A 286 17.10 -5.80 -11.98
N LEU A 287 15.99 -5.11 -12.20
CA LEU A 287 15.90 -4.10 -13.27
C LEU A 287 16.82 -2.90 -13.01
N GLY A 288 17.41 -2.78 -11.81
CA GLY A 288 18.83 -2.47 -11.56
C GLY A 288 19.46 -1.22 -12.17
N ARG A 289 18.71 -0.35 -12.83
CA ARG A 289 19.17 0.90 -13.43
C ARG A 289 18.17 2.01 -13.18
N ASP A 290 18.68 3.21 -12.98
CA ASP A 290 17.88 4.42 -12.95
C ASP A 290 17.31 4.70 -14.34
N SER A 291 16.01 4.95 -14.44
CA SER A 291 15.31 5.06 -15.72
C SER A 291 15.64 6.32 -16.50
N VAL A 292 16.17 7.36 -15.83
CA VAL A 292 16.50 8.65 -16.44
C VAL A 292 17.96 8.69 -16.86
N SER A 293 18.88 8.36 -15.95
CA SER A 293 20.32 8.42 -16.18
C SER A 293 20.89 7.13 -16.80
N GLY A 294 20.17 6.00 -16.69
CA GLY A 294 20.65 4.68 -17.09
C GLY A 294 21.72 4.10 -16.16
N LEU A 295 22.09 4.79 -15.07
CA LEU A 295 23.12 4.34 -14.13
C LEU A 295 22.67 3.10 -13.34
N PRO A 296 23.58 2.17 -13.04
CA PRO A 296 23.25 1.00 -12.22
C PRO A 296 22.84 1.41 -10.80
N ILE A 297 21.77 0.78 -10.29
CA ILE A 297 21.30 0.92 -8.91
C ILE A 297 21.71 -0.34 -8.13
N TYR A 298 22.53 -0.15 -7.10
CA TYR A 298 22.93 -1.20 -6.18
C TYR A 298 22.19 -1.05 -4.85
N SER A 299 21.30 -1.98 -4.54
CA SER A 299 20.65 -2.01 -3.22
C SER A 299 21.64 -2.46 -2.15
N LEU A 300 21.79 -1.67 -1.10
CA LEU A 300 22.51 -2.04 0.13
C LEU A 300 21.59 -2.64 1.20
N TYR A 301 20.31 -2.86 0.84
CA TYR A 301 19.27 -3.33 1.74
C TYR A 301 18.67 -4.65 1.22
N GLY A 302 18.38 -5.58 2.13
CA GLY A 302 17.77 -6.90 1.80
C GLY A 302 18.75 -8.02 1.42
N GLY A 303 20.06 -7.78 1.53
CA GLY A 303 21.13 -8.76 1.24
C GLY A 303 22.42 -8.43 1.98
N SER A 304 23.57 -8.54 1.31
CA SER A 304 24.81 -7.96 1.86
C SER A 304 24.64 -6.45 2.01
N ARG A 305 24.93 -5.92 3.20
CA ARG A 305 24.94 -4.46 3.42
C ARG A 305 26.17 -3.80 2.82
N THR A 306 27.11 -4.58 2.30
CA THR A 306 28.31 -4.12 1.60
C THR A 306 27.98 -3.74 0.16
N ALA A 307 28.63 -2.70 -0.36
CA ALA A 307 28.59 -2.42 -1.79
C ALA A 307 29.24 -3.58 -2.58
N SER A 308 28.68 -3.91 -3.75
CA SER A 308 29.31 -4.90 -4.62
C SER A 308 30.67 -4.38 -5.08
N ARG A 309 31.66 -5.28 -5.23
CA ARG A 309 32.99 -4.90 -5.73
C ARG A 309 32.91 -4.15 -7.06
N ALA A 310 32.04 -4.60 -7.97
CA ALA A 310 31.81 -3.93 -9.25
C ALA A 310 31.34 -2.48 -9.09
N ALA A 311 30.49 -2.18 -8.09
CA ALA A 311 30.05 -0.82 -7.82
C ALA A 311 31.20 0.07 -7.34
N VAL A 312 31.97 -0.40 -6.36
CA VAL A 312 33.10 0.37 -5.79
C VAL A 312 34.22 0.56 -6.81
N ASP A 313 34.50 -0.46 -7.63
CA ASP A 313 35.52 -0.38 -8.68
C ASP A 313 35.11 0.58 -9.82
N SER A 314 33.81 0.84 -9.99
CA SER A 314 33.29 1.73 -11.05
C SER A 314 33.41 3.23 -10.75
N ILE A 315 33.85 3.60 -9.55
CA ILE A 315 33.92 5.00 -9.09
C ILE A 315 35.32 5.36 -8.56
N ASP A 316 35.71 6.62 -8.69
CA ASP A 316 36.94 7.16 -8.09
C ASP A 316 36.68 7.78 -6.72
N VAL A 317 35.50 8.38 -6.55
CA VAL A 317 35.04 9.06 -5.34
C VAL A 317 33.61 8.64 -5.05
N LEU A 318 33.32 8.32 -3.78
CA LEU A 318 31.98 8.04 -3.31
C LEU A 318 31.34 9.33 -2.75
N LEU A 319 30.20 9.72 -3.30
CA LEU A 319 29.37 10.80 -2.76
C LEU A 319 28.25 10.23 -1.90
N ILE A 320 28.04 10.78 -0.70
CA ILE A 320 26.91 10.46 0.17
C ILE A 320 26.09 11.74 0.37
N ASP A 321 24.86 11.72 -0.12
CA ASP A 321 23.91 12.82 -0.01
C ASP A 321 22.55 12.27 0.45
N LEU A 322 22.31 12.28 1.76
CA LEU A 322 21.12 11.68 2.37
C LEU A 322 20.52 12.61 3.43
N GLN A 323 19.20 12.78 3.40
CA GLN A 323 18.47 13.50 4.44
C GLN A 323 18.21 12.59 5.65
N ASP A 324 19.01 12.78 6.70
CA ASP A 324 18.79 12.15 8.00
C ASP A 324 17.67 12.85 8.81
N ILE A 325 17.29 12.29 9.97
CA ILE A 325 16.22 12.82 10.84
C ILE A 325 16.61 13.14 12.29
N GLY A 326 17.89 13.06 12.66
CA GLY A 326 18.35 13.49 13.98
C GLY A 326 18.04 12.50 15.12
N ALA A 327 17.89 11.21 14.81
CA ALA A 327 17.51 10.18 15.77
C ALA A 327 18.40 8.92 15.70
N ARG A 328 18.91 8.47 16.85
CA ARG A 328 19.93 7.39 16.95
C ARG A 328 19.61 6.09 16.20
N TYR A 329 18.35 5.69 16.19
CA TYR A 329 17.90 4.43 15.61
C TYR A 329 17.45 4.56 14.16
N TYR A 330 17.53 5.76 13.56
CA TYR A 330 17.39 5.93 12.12
C TYR A 330 18.68 5.51 11.41
N THR A 331 18.55 4.68 10.36
CA THR A 331 19.66 3.81 9.93
C THR A 331 20.53 4.38 8.80
N TYR A 332 20.36 5.64 8.40
CA TYR A 332 21.16 6.21 7.32
C TYR A 332 22.65 6.32 7.68
N ILE A 333 22.97 6.65 8.93
CA ILE A 333 24.36 6.61 9.41
C ILE A 333 24.97 5.20 9.31
N GLY A 334 24.20 4.13 9.56
CA GLY A 334 24.67 2.76 9.39
C GLY A 334 25.01 2.43 7.93
N THR A 335 24.20 2.94 7.00
CA THR A 335 24.47 2.81 5.57
C THR A 335 25.72 3.58 5.16
N ALA A 336 25.86 4.83 5.62
CA ALA A 336 27.03 5.66 5.36
C ALA A 336 28.32 5.02 5.91
N VAL A 337 28.31 4.52 7.14
CA VAL A 337 29.45 3.83 7.77
C VAL A 337 29.85 2.57 7.00
N GLN A 338 28.89 1.80 6.51
CA GLN A 338 29.19 0.61 5.72
C GLN A 338 29.85 0.96 4.39
N LEU A 339 29.33 1.99 3.72
CA LEU A 339 29.93 2.52 2.50
C LEU A 339 31.33 3.11 2.74
N MET A 340 31.55 3.79 3.88
CA MET A 340 32.86 4.28 4.28
C MET A 340 33.86 3.13 4.45
N ARG A 341 33.47 2.04 5.14
CA ARG A 341 34.31 0.84 5.28
C ARG A 341 34.68 0.23 3.93
N ASP A 342 33.72 0.14 3.01
CA ASP A 342 33.96 -0.43 1.69
C ASP A 342 34.85 0.47 0.82
N ALA A 343 34.62 1.78 0.85
CA ALA A 343 35.46 2.78 0.18
C ALA A 343 36.91 2.74 0.70
N THR A 344 37.10 2.69 2.02
CA THR A 344 38.44 2.60 2.62
C THR A 344 39.19 1.35 2.19
N ARG A 345 38.53 0.18 2.17
CA ARG A 345 39.14 -1.07 1.68
C ARG A 345 39.58 -0.99 0.22
N ALA A 346 38.89 -0.18 -0.58
CA ALA A 346 39.20 0.05 -1.99
C ALA A 346 40.09 1.28 -2.24
N GLY A 347 40.57 1.96 -1.19
CA GLY A 347 41.39 3.17 -1.31
C GLY A 347 40.66 4.35 -1.95
N LYS A 348 39.33 4.42 -1.82
CA LYS A 348 38.48 5.46 -2.41
C LYS A 348 38.18 6.57 -1.41
N ARG A 349 38.15 7.82 -1.88
CA ARG A 349 37.71 8.98 -1.09
C ARG A 349 36.20 8.96 -0.92
N VAL A 350 35.74 9.36 0.26
CA VAL A 350 34.31 9.59 0.55
C VAL A 350 34.07 11.08 0.76
N ILE A 351 33.05 11.62 0.09
CA ILE A 351 32.58 12.99 0.28
C ILE A 351 31.13 12.93 0.75
N ILE A 352 30.86 13.50 1.93
CA ILE A 352 29.49 13.72 2.39
C ILE A 352 29.07 15.12 1.99
N LEU A 353 28.01 15.19 1.18
CA LEU A 353 27.29 16.42 0.90
C LEU A 353 26.30 16.62 2.03
N ASP A 354 26.70 17.44 3.01
CA ASP A 354 25.99 17.46 4.28
C ASP A 354 24.63 18.15 4.15
N ARG A 355 23.69 17.75 5.01
CA ARG A 355 22.33 18.29 5.05
C ARG A 355 21.95 18.70 6.47
N PRO A 356 21.08 19.71 6.63
CA PRO A 356 20.54 20.09 7.93
C PRO A 356 19.92 18.90 8.69
N ASP A 357 20.22 18.79 9.98
CA ASP A 357 19.46 17.95 10.90
C ASP A 357 18.06 18.57 11.07
N PRO A 358 16.96 17.88 10.69
CA PRO A 358 15.65 18.50 10.66
C PRO A 358 15.10 18.84 12.04
N VAL A 359 15.64 18.22 13.10
CA VAL A 359 15.31 18.53 14.49
C VAL A 359 16.36 19.42 15.15
N GLY A 360 17.20 20.10 14.36
CA GLY A 360 18.18 21.09 14.82
C GLY A 360 19.46 20.50 15.43
N GLY A 361 20.51 21.32 15.50
CA GLY A 361 21.85 20.92 15.97
C GLY A 361 22.14 21.20 17.45
N THR A 362 21.29 21.95 18.15
CA THR A 362 21.58 22.40 19.52
C THR A 362 21.25 21.32 20.56
N ALA A 363 20.03 20.79 20.54
CA ALA A 363 19.51 19.91 21.58
C ALA A 363 20.19 18.53 21.61
N VAL A 364 20.44 18.03 22.82
CA VAL A 364 21.00 16.69 23.09
C VAL A 364 20.16 16.06 24.19
N GLN A 365 19.41 15.02 23.85
CA GLN A 365 18.36 14.47 24.71
C GLN A 365 18.33 12.94 24.66
N GLY A 366 17.90 12.35 25.77
CA GLY A 366 17.78 10.90 25.94
C GLY A 366 19.05 10.23 26.44
N ASN A 367 18.95 8.95 26.78
CA ASN A 367 20.12 8.20 27.20
C ASN A 367 21.16 8.09 26.08
N VAL A 368 22.42 7.87 26.46
CA VAL A 368 23.55 7.78 25.52
C VAL A 368 24.09 6.36 25.49
N ARG A 369 24.45 5.89 24.30
CA ARG A 369 25.23 4.66 24.18
C ARG A 369 26.67 4.91 24.61
N ALA A 370 27.14 4.21 25.64
CA ALA A 370 28.46 4.45 26.22
C ALA A 370 29.62 4.24 25.23
N ARG A 371 29.51 3.28 24.31
CA ARG A 371 30.55 2.95 23.32
C ARG A 371 29.96 2.54 21.98
N ALA A 372 30.69 2.82 20.91
CA ALA A 372 30.32 2.36 19.59
C ALA A 372 30.18 0.82 19.61
N GLY A 373 29.05 0.32 19.12
CA GLY A 373 28.85 -1.10 18.85
C GLY A 373 29.40 -1.48 17.48
N ASP A 374 29.37 -2.77 17.20
CA ASP A 374 29.63 -3.27 15.86
C ASP A 374 28.39 -2.99 14.95
N PRO A 375 28.52 -2.22 13.86
CA PRO A 375 27.41 -1.93 12.95
C PRO A 375 26.91 -3.17 12.19
N ASP A 376 27.69 -4.26 12.10
CA ASP A 376 27.24 -5.50 11.45
C ASP A 376 26.18 -6.20 12.31
N SER A 377 26.41 -6.29 13.62
CA SER A 377 25.48 -6.86 14.60
C SER A 377 24.42 -5.88 15.14
N ALA A 378 24.67 -4.57 15.12
CA ALA A 378 23.80 -3.53 15.68
C ALA A 378 23.52 -2.38 14.68
N PHE A 379 23.09 -2.72 13.46
CA PHE A 379 22.87 -1.74 12.38
C PHE A 379 22.03 -0.51 12.76
N SER A 380 21.05 -0.67 13.66
CA SER A 380 20.37 0.45 14.31
C SER A 380 21.01 0.77 15.66
N GLY A 381 21.42 2.02 15.84
CA GLY A 381 21.89 2.54 17.13
C GLY A 381 23.25 2.05 17.61
N PHE A 382 24.15 1.59 16.73
CA PHE A 382 25.54 1.25 17.10
C PHE A 382 26.36 2.48 17.53
N MET A 383 26.01 3.69 17.08
CA MET A 383 26.78 4.90 17.38
C MET A 383 26.71 5.31 18.87
N PRO A 384 27.81 5.82 19.46
CA PRO A 384 27.87 6.27 20.85
C PRO A 384 27.24 7.66 21.02
N VAL A 385 25.94 7.76 20.72
CA VAL A 385 25.20 9.04 20.68
C VAL A 385 23.93 8.97 21.54
N SER A 386 23.39 10.14 21.89
CA SER A 386 22.08 10.25 22.55
C SER A 386 20.93 9.94 21.60
N MET A 387 19.71 9.78 22.11
CA MET A 387 18.54 9.48 21.29
C MET A 387 18.24 10.57 20.25
N ARG A 388 18.26 11.84 20.67
CA ARG A 388 18.36 13.03 19.81
C ARG A 388 19.76 13.60 20.01
N TYR A 389 20.60 13.55 18.98
CA TYR A 389 22.02 13.86 19.09
C TYR A 389 22.40 15.27 18.66
N GLY A 390 21.55 15.92 17.85
CA GLY A 390 21.77 17.27 17.33
C GLY A 390 23.08 17.36 16.57
N MET A 391 23.24 16.57 15.53
CA MET A 391 24.45 16.46 14.71
C MET A 391 24.02 16.16 13.28
N THR A 392 24.68 16.73 12.29
CA THR A 392 24.39 16.37 10.90
C THR A 392 24.94 14.98 10.56
N LEU A 393 24.56 14.43 9.40
CA LEU A 393 25.11 13.16 8.93
C LEU A 393 26.63 13.24 8.73
N GLY A 394 27.14 14.39 8.24
CA GLY A 394 28.56 14.65 8.10
C GLY A 394 29.31 14.65 9.44
N GLU A 395 28.78 15.35 10.45
CA GLU A 395 29.35 15.35 11.81
C GLU A 395 29.33 13.94 12.43
N LEU A 396 28.24 13.18 12.24
CA LEU A 396 28.14 11.79 12.70
C LEU A 396 29.14 10.87 12.00
N ALA A 397 29.37 11.05 10.71
CA ALA A 397 30.34 10.26 9.96
C ALA A 397 31.78 10.53 10.42
N ARG A 398 32.12 11.78 10.75
CA ARG A 398 33.41 12.11 11.37
C ARG A 398 33.58 11.39 12.71
N LEU A 399 32.55 11.46 13.58
CA LEU A 399 32.55 10.71 14.84
C LEU A 399 32.69 9.21 14.62
N ALA A 400 32.01 8.65 13.61
CA ALA A 400 32.08 7.23 13.30
C ALA A 400 33.46 6.81 12.79
N ASN A 401 34.08 7.62 11.94
CA ASN A 401 35.41 7.36 11.37
C ASN A 401 36.45 7.15 12.49
N ASP A 402 36.39 7.99 13.53
CA ASP A 402 37.28 7.94 14.68
C ASP A 402 36.87 6.85 15.67
N ALA A 403 35.60 6.81 16.08
CA ALA A 403 35.11 5.89 17.11
C ALA A 403 35.18 4.41 16.71
N LEU A 404 35.15 4.13 15.41
CA LEU A 404 35.27 2.78 14.84
C LEU A 404 36.62 2.52 14.18
N ALA A 405 37.56 3.48 14.23
CA ALA A 405 38.87 3.42 13.58
C ALA A 405 38.79 2.97 12.11
N ILE A 406 37.84 3.55 11.34
CA ILE A 406 37.59 3.14 9.96
C ILE A 406 38.74 3.55 9.04
N GLY A 407 39.35 4.73 9.27
CA GLY A 407 40.49 5.21 8.48
C GLY A 407 40.10 5.74 7.10
N THR A 408 38.86 6.21 6.91
CA THR A 408 38.37 6.75 5.64
C THR A 408 39.02 8.08 5.32
N ASP A 409 39.47 8.28 4.08
CA ASP A 409 39.71 9.60 3.50
C ASP A 409 38.36 10.30 3.31
N LEU A 410 37.89 10.95 4.37
CA LEU A 410 36.57 11.55 4.49
C LEU A 410 36.64 13.08 4.35
N VAL A 411 35.90 13.60 3.39
CA VAL A 411 35.61 15.04 3.26
C VAL A 411 34.13 15.26 3.58
N VAL A 412 33.84 16.26 4.41
CA VAL A 412 32.46 16.72 4.63
C VAL A 412 32.33 18.12 4.03
N VAL A 413 31.39 18.30 3.12
CA VAL A 413 31.05 19.60 2.54
C VAL A 413 29.91 20.19 3.36
N PRO A 414 30.14 21.27 4.15
CA PRO A 414 29.11 21.83 5.01
C PRO A 414 27.96 22.45 4.21
N ALA A 415 26.74 22.35 4.75
CA ALA A 415 25.55 23.03 4.27
C ALA A 415 25.64 24.53 4.58
N ALA A 416 26.00 25.32 3.57
CA ALA A 416 26.10 26.77 3.72
C ALA A 416 24.75 27.40 4.12
N GLY A 417 24.78 28.34 5.06
CA GLY A 417 23.60 29.07 5.54
C GLY A 417 22.80 28.37 6.64
N TRP A 418 23.10 27.10 6.96
CA TRP A 418 22.53 26.45 8.14
C TRP A 418 23.35 26.82 9.39
N ASN A 419 22.64 27.06 10.50
CA ASN A 419 23.25 27.12 11.82
C ASN A 419 22.49 26.18 12.77
N ARG A 420 23.15 25.76 13.85
CA ARG A 420 22.63 24.71 14.75
C ARG A 420 21.28 25.02 15.39
N ALA A 421 20.91 26.30 15.52
CA ALA A 421 19.63 26.70 16.10
C ALA A 421 18.47 26.57 15.11
N MET A 422 18.75 26.43 13.81
CA MET A 422 17.71 26.28 12.79
C MET A 422 17.10 24.88 12.79
N LEU A 423 15.77 24.85 12.79
CA LEU A 423 14.94 23.72 12.40
C LEU A 423 14.76 23.67 10.88
N TYR A 424 14.32 22.52 10.36
CA TYR A 424 14.25 22.29 8.92
C TYR A 424 13.42 23.32 8.15
N ASP A 425 12.25 23.70 8.68
CA ASP A 425 11.34 24.64 8.03
C ASP A 425 11.91 26.06 7.95
N GLN A 426 12.90 26.39 8.79
CA GLN A 426 13.61 27.67 8.74
C GLN A 426 14.68 27.71 7.62
N THR A 427 15.01 26.56 7.01
CA THR A 427 16.02 26.48 5.93
C THR A 427 15.48 26.88 4.56
N GLY A 428 14.15 26.86 4.38
CA GLY A 428 13.50 27.04 3.08
C GLY A 428 13.61 25.83 2.14
N LEU A 429 14.25 24.73 2.55
CA LEU A 429 14.35 23.51 1.75
C LEU A 429 13.02 22.74 1.71
N PRO A 430 12.67 22.11 0.57
CA PRO A 430 11.46 21.29 0.48
C PRO A 430 11.60 20.02 1.31
N TRP A 431 10.61 19.74 2.15
CA TRP A 431 10.55 18.46 2.87
C TRP A 431 10.14 17.32 1.92
N ILE A 432 11.09 16.45 1.61
CA ILE A 432 10.84 15.17 0.94
C ILE A 432 10.91 14.09 2.00
N LYS A 433 9.79 13.41 2.26
CA LYS A 433 9.72 12.37 3.29
C LYS A 433 10.81 11.30 3.07
N PRO A 434 11.73 11.09 4.02
CA PRO A 434 12.82 10.13 3.85
C PRO A 434 12.34 8.68 4.07
N SER A 435 11.13 8.49 4.63
CA SER A 435 10.50 7.19 4.83
C SER A 435 8.99 7.28 4.59
N PRO A 436 8.33 6.20 4.12
CA PRO A 436 6.88 6.16 4.01
C PRO A 436 6.16 6.52 5.32
N ASN A 437 6.75 6.19 6.47
CA ASN A 437 6.21 6.46 7.81
C ASN A 437 6.81 7.71 8.47
N MET A 438 7.58 8.53 7.73
CA MET A 438 8.07 9.82 8.20
C MET A 438 7.40 10.94 7.38
N PRO A 439 6.08 11.15 7.57
CA PRO A 439 5.29 11.96 6.65
C PRO A 439 5.66 13.45 6.68
N ASP A 440 6.01 13.99 7.85
CA ASP A 440 6.19 15.42 8.07
C ASP A 440 7.23 15.73 9.17
N LEU A 441 7.54 17.02 9.33
CA LEU A 441 8.51 17.51 10.31
C LEU A 441 8.05 17.32 11.76
N GLU A 442 6.75 17.31 12.02
CA GLU A 442 6.23 17.06 13.38
C GLU A 442 6.48 15.61 13.78
N SER A 443 6.27 14.66 12.87
CA SER A 443 6.70 13.27 13.06
C SER A 443 8.20 13.17 13.33
N ALA A 444 9.05 13.93 12.61
CA ALA A 444 10.49 13.91 12.84
C ALA A 444 10.87 14.43 14.24
N LEU A 445 10.22 15.49 14.73
CA LEU A 445 10.44 16.04 16.08
C LEU A 445 10.04 15.05 17.20
N LEU A 446 8.94 14.30 17.01
CA LEU A 446 8.44 13.33 17.99
C LEU A 446 9.18 11.98 17.94
N TYR A 447 9.75 11.63 16.78
CA TYR A 447 10.37 10.33 16.51
C TYR A 447 11.47 9.92 17.51
N PRO A 448 12.41 10.81 17.93
CA PRO A 448 13.43 10.48 18.94
C PRO A 448 12.89 10.00 20.29
N GLY A 449 11.59 10.18 20.56
CA GLY A 449 10.91 9.59 21.71
C GLY A 449 10.01 8.43 21.32
N THR A 450 9.07 8.72 20.40
CA THR A 450 7.98 7.79 20.05
C THR A 450 8.45 6.49 19.41
N CYS A 451 9.64 6.44 18.79
CA CYS A 451 10.17 5.20 18.24
C CYS A 451 10.43 4.13 19.32
N LEU A 452 10.62 4.49 20.60
CA LEU A 452 10.72 3.52 21.70
C LEU A 452 9.49 2.60 21.78
N PHE A 453 8.31 3.10 21.40
CA PHE A 453 7.08 2.32 21.39
C PHE A 453 7.06 1.25 20.29
N GLU A 454 7.95 1.28 19.30
CA GLU A 454 8.15 0.14 18.40
C GLU A 454 8.59 -1.11 19.16
N GLY A 455 9.34 -0.93 20.24
CA GLY A 455 9.73 -1.96 21.20
C GLY A 455 8.62 -2.38 22.17
N THR A 456 7.37 -1.96 22.00
CA THR A 456 6.23 -2.37 22.83
C THR A 456 5.11 -2.96 21.98
N ASN A 457 3.99 -3.34 22.60
CA ASN A 457 2.76 -3.68 21.90
C ASN A 457 1.87 -2.47 21.55
N VAL A 458 2.31 -1.23 21.79
CA VAL A 458 1.55 -0.01 21.44
C VAL A 458 1.85 0.41 20.00
N SER A 459 0.82 0.78 19.23
CA SER A 459 0.97 1.33 17.87
C SER A 459 1.50 2.76 17.92
N VAL A 460 2.42 3.08 17.00
CA VAL A 460 2.92 4.43 16.76
C VAL A 460 2.24 5.11 15.57
N GLY A 461 1.09 4.59 15.11
CA GLY A 461 0.35 5.18 13.99
C GLY A 461 0.91 4.91 12.60
N ARG A 462 1.86 3.97 12.43
CA ARG A 462 2.25 3.47 11.09
C ARG A 462 1.00 3.01 10.33
N GLY A 463 0.98 3.22 9.00
CA GLY A 463 -0.24 2.98 8.20
C GLY A 463 -1.31 4.07 8.33
N THR A 464 -0.97 5.24 8.90
CA THR A 464 -1.82 6.45 8.92
C THR A 464 -1.02 7.68 8.46
N ARG A 465 -1.70 8.82 8.26
CA ARG A 465 -1.03 10.11 7.96
C ARG A 465 -0.34 10.73 9.17
N THR A 466 -0.56 10.20 10.37
CA THR A 466 -0.07 10.74 11.65
C THR A 466 0.91 9.77 12.31
N ALA A 467 1.68 9.01 11.52
CA ALA A 467 2.72 8.13 12.05
C ALA A 467 3.69 8.91 12.96
N PHE A 468 4.01 8.34 14.11
CA PHE A 468 4.80 8.94 15.21
C PHE A 468 4.17 10.16 15.89
N ARG A 469 2.98 10.59 15.47
CA ARG A 469 2.19 11.67 16.10
C ARG A 469 1.07 11.14 17.00
N VAL A 470 0.84 9.83 16.97
CA VAL A 470 -0.18 9.15 17.79
C VAL A 470 0.40 7.90 18.42
N LEU A 471 -0.10 7.56 19.61
CA LEU A 471 0.15 6.30 20.31
C LEU A 471 -1.18 5.65 20.67
N GLY A 472 -1.36 4.37 20.38
CA GLY A 472 -2.66 3.72 20.62
C GLY A 472 -2.63 2.19 20.64
N ALA A 473 -3.62 1.62 21.30
CA ALA A 473 -3.88 0.18 21.31
C ALA A 473 -5.39 -0.08 21.54
N PRO A 474 -5.91 -1.27 21.22
CA PRO A 474 -7.35 -1.56 21.40
C PRO A 474 -7.80 -1.46 22.87
N TRP A 475 -6.87 -1.69 23.81
CA TRP A 475 -7.08 -1.68 25.25
C TRP A 475 -6.75 -0.35 25.93
N LEU A 476 -6.20 0.63 25.20
CA LEU A 476 -5.68 1.86 25.80
C LEU A 476 -6.82 2.84 26.12
N ASP A 477 -6.88 3.30 27.37
CA ASP A 477 -7.77 4.36 27.82
C ASP A 477 -7.02 5.70 27.94
N PRO A 478 -7.15 6.61 26.97
CA PRO A 478 -6.32 7.82 26.91
C PRO A 478 -6.53 8.76 28.10
N ASP A 479 -7.74 8.81 28.66
CA ASP A 479 -8.01 9.67 29.83
C ASP A 479 -7.29 9.17 31.07
N SER A 480 -7.24 7.84 31.26
CA SER A 480 -6.49 7.19 32.35
C SER A 480 -4.98 7.43 32.23
N VAL A 481 -4.44 7.41 31.01
CA VAL A 481 -3.04 7.73 30.71
C VAL A 481 -2.75 9.20 31.01
N ILE A 482 -3.55 10.13 30.48
CA ILE A 482 -3.34 11.58 30.65
C ILE A 482 -3.43 12.00 32.12
N ARG A 483 -4.32 11.37 32.92
CA ARG A 483 -4.41 11.61 34.37
C ARG A 483 -3.16 11.18 35.14
N ARG A 484 -2.49 10.11 34.70
CA ARG A 484 -1.27 9.56 35.35
C ARG A 484 0.03 10.16 34.82
N LEU A 485 -0.04 10.89 33.71
CA LEU A 485 1.14 11.46 33.08
C LEU A 485 1.77 12.55 33.95
N ASP A 486 3.08 12.44 34.13
CA ASP A 486 3.87 13.48 34.78
C ASP A 486 3.81 14.78 33.98
N LYS A 487 3.24 15.83 34.58
CA LYS A 487 3.02 17.12 33.90
C LYS A 487 4.31 17.87 33.60
N SER A 488 5.42 17.57 34.28
CA SER A 488 6.72 18.16 33.96
C SER A 488 7.28 17.68 32.62
N ALA A 489 6.74 16.59 32.06
CA ALA A 489 7.08 16.10 30.73
C ALA A 489 6.30 16.79 29.59
N LEU A 490 5.35 17.68 29.90
CA LEU A 490 4.50 18.38 28.91
C LEU A 490 5.08 19.71 28.41
N VAL A 491 6.34 20.02 28.73
CA VAL A 491 6.99 21.24 28.25
C VAL A 491 7.06 21.22 26.72
N GLY A 492 6.40 22.20 26.11
CA GLY A 492 6.35 22.40 24.65
C GLY A 492 5.50 21.41 23.86
N VAL A 493 4.71 20.55 24.52
CA VAL A 493 3.89 19.53 23.86
C VAL A 493 2.49 19.41 24.48
N GLU A 494 1.49 19.30 23.62
CA GLU A 494 0.11 18.99 23.99
C GLU A 494 -0.21 17.52 23.71
N ILE A 495 -1.08 16.97 24.54
CA ILE A 495 -1.57 15.59 24.42
C ILE A 495 -3.09 15.60 24.55
N GLU A 496 -3.76 15.00 23.57
CA GLU A 496 -5.22 14.89 23.54
C GLU A 496 -5.65 13.44 23.27
N PRO A 497 -6.80 12.99 23.82
CA PRO A 497 -7.41 11.73 23.42
C PRO A 497 -7.72 11.71 21.91
N THR A 498 -7.52 10.57 21.26
CA THR A 498 -7.80 10.40 19.83
C THR A 498 -8.23 8.97 19.51
N THR A 499 -8.70 8.77 18.28
CA THR A 499 -8.94 7.44 17.68
C THR A 499 -8.37 7.40 16.29
N PHE A 500 -7.67 6.31 15.94
CA PHE A 500 -7.09 6.12 14.61
C PHE A 500 -7.13 4.65 14.19
N ARG A 501 -7.06 4.38 12.88
CA ARG A 501 -7.08 3.03 12.31
C ARG A 501 -5.90 2.83 11.37
N PRO A 502 -4.86 2.07 11.77
CA PRO A 502 -3.76 1.71 10.89
C PRO A 502 -4.21 0.89 9.68
N VAL A 503 -3.74 1.24 8.47
CA VAL A 503 -3.95 0.45 7.24
C VAL A 503 -2.59 0.06 6.67
N GLY A 504 -2.34 -1.25 6.55
CA GLY A 504 -1.03 -1.77 6.12
C GLY A 504 0.18 -1.30 6.95
N PRO A 505 0.11 -1.29 8.29
CA PRO A 505 1.23 -0.83 9.13
C PRO A 505 2.46 -1.71 8.94
N THR A 506 3.62 -1.09 8.72
CA THR A 506 4.89 -1.82 8.47
C THR A 506 5.47 -2.49 9.72
N ASP A 507 4.97 -2.17 10.92
CA ASP A 507 5.31 -2.84 12.18
C ASP A 507 4.32 -3.95 12.55
N PHE A 508 3.34 -4.22 11.67
CA PHE A 508 2.28 -5.21 11.79
C PHE A 508 1.36 -5.03 13.00
N LYS A 509 1.38 -3.86 13.67
CA LYS A 509 0.55 -3.61 14.84
C LYS A 509 -0.86 -3.19 14.43
N TYR A 510 -1.81 -4.05 14.75
CA TYR A 510 -3.25 -3.79 14.66
C TYR A 510 -3.76 -3.35 13.27
N PRO A 511 -3.43 -4.08 12.19
CA PRO A 511 -3.88 -3.74 10.84
C PRO A 511 -5.41 -3.74 10.77
N GLY A 512 -6.00 -2.62 10.34
CA GLY A 512 -7.44 -2.48 10.14
C GLY A 512 -8.26 -2.36 11.42
N VAL A 513 -7.64 -2.28 12.61
CA VAL A 513 -8.36 -2.15 13.90
C VAL A 513 -8.41 -0.69 14.33
N ALA A 514 -9.59 -0.22 14.79
CA ALA A 514 -9.69 1.12 15.39
C ALA A 514 -9.05 1.10 16.78
N LEU A 515 -8.14 2.04 17.01
CA LEU A 515 -7.36 2.17 18.24
C LEU A 515 -7.77 3.45 18.96
N ARG A 516 -8.00 3.33 20.26
CA ARG A 516 -8.05 4.49 21.17
C ARG A 516 -6.61 4.81 21.57
N GLY A 517 -6.33 6.10 21.74
CA GLY A 517 -4.95 6.54 21.87
C GLY A 517 -4.83 8.00 22.27
N VAL A 518 -3.59 8.46 22.30
CA VAL A 518 -3.25 9.87 22.48
C VAL A 518 -2.63 10.42 21.20
N GLN A 519 -2.99 11.65 20.84
CA GLN A 519 -2.33 12.44 19.81
C GLN A 519 -1.38 13.43 20.47
N LEU A 520 -0.18 13.54 19.92
CA LEU A 520 0.88 14.44 20.37
C LEU A 520 0.97 15.62 19.40
N ARG A 521 1.04 16.84 19.91
CA ARG A 521 1.20 18.06 19.12
C ARG A 521 2.29 18.94 19.72
N VAL A 522 3.33 19.24 18.95
CA VAL A 522 4.42 20.09 19.42
C VAL A 522 4.00 21.55 19.28
N ARG A 523 4.02 22.30 20.38
CA ARG A 523 3.64 23.73 20.44
C ARG A 523 4.83 24.65 20.56
N ASP A 524 5.84 24.22 21.30
CA ASP A 524 7.11 24.93 21.46
C ASP A 524 8.24 23.94 21.18
N ARG A 525 8.85 24.10 20.01
CA ARG A 525 9.87 23.18 19.51
C ARG A 525 11.24 23.40 20.16
N GLU A 526 11.45 24.57 20.75
CA GLU A 526 12.72 24.95 21.37
C GLU A 526 12.88 24.22 22.71
N HIS A 527 11.81 24.21 23.52
CA HIS A 527 11.83 23.62 24.86
C HIS A 527 11.36 22.15 24.91
N TYR A 528 10.84 21.62 23.79
CA TYR A 528 10.36 20.24 23.72
C TYR A 528 11.46 19.19 23.87
N ASP A 529 11.22 18.20 24.75
CA ASP A 529 12.06 17.02 24.94
C ASP A 529 11.26 15.72 24.64
N PRO A 530 11.41 15.14 23.43
CA PRO A 530 10.70 13.91 23.06
C PRO A 530 11.08 12.71 23.92
N THR A 531 12.27 12.71 24.51
CA THR A 531 12.79 11.57 25.26
C THR A 531 12.18 11.54 26.67
N LYS A 532 12.06 12.70 27.32
CA LYS A 532 11.36 12.83 28.60
C LYS A 532 9.88 12.48 28.47
N LEU A 533 9.24 13.01 27.42
CA LEU A 533 7.84 12.70 27.12
C LEU A 533 7.63 11.19 26.93
N ALA A 534 8.51 10.52 26.16
CA ALA A 534 8.39 9.08 25.92
C ALA A 534 8.49 8.26 27.21
N VAL A 535 9.43 8.58 28.11
CA VAL A 535 9.53 7.91 29.41
C VAL A 535 8.29 8.14 30.26
N ALA A 536 7.76 9.36 30.32
CA ALA A 536 6.55 9.68 31.05
C ALA A 536 5.33 8.93 30.50
N LEU A 537 5.18 8.86 29.18
CA LEU A 537 4.11 8.10 28.53
C LEU A 537 4.24 6.59 28.74
N LEU A 538 5.45 6.03 28.66
CA LEU A 538 5.68 4.61 28.97
C LEU A 538 5.29 4.27 30.41
N ALA A 539 5.71 5.10 31.37
CA ALA A 539 5.34 4.94 32.77
C ALA A 539 3.82 5.06 32.98
N ALA A 540 3.19 6.09 32.41
CA ALA A 540 1.76 6.34 32.54
C ALA A 540 0.89 5.25 31.88
N ILE A 541 1.25 4.77 30.69
CA ILE A 541 0.55 3.69 29.99
C ILE A 541 0.66 2.39 30.78
N ARG A 542 1.86 2.02 31.23
CA ARG A 542 2.06 0.82 32.06
C ARG A 542 1.28 0.90 33.38
N ALA A 543 1.24 2.06 34.02
CA ALA A 543 0.48 2.26 35.26
C ALA A 543 -1.05 2.27 35.04
N ALA A 544 -1.52 2.70 33.87
CA ALA A 544 -2.93 2.68 33.50
C ALA A 544 -3.40 1.29 33.07
N HIS A 545 -2.52 0.48 32.46
CA HIS A 545 -2.83 -0.80 31.82
C HIS A 545 -1.77 -1.87 32.13
N PRO A 546 -1.58 -2.27 33.40
CA PRO A 546 -0.50 -3.17 33.80
C PRO A 546 -0.69 -4.61 33.29
N ALA A 547 -1.91 -5.03 32.97
CA ALA A 547 -2.18 -6.37 32.46
C ALA A 547 -1.97 -6.48 30.95
N GLU A 548 -2.19 -5.39 30.20
CA GLU A 548 -2.17 -5.37 28.74
C GLU A 548 -0.88 -4.84 28.16
N PHE A 549 -0.21 -3.88 28.81
CA PHE A 549 1.02 -3.29 28.30
C PHE A 549 2.19 -4.30 28.34
N GLN A 550 2.89 -4.45 27.22
CA GLN A 550 4.02 -5.38 27.11
C GLN A 550 5.22 -4.73 26.41
N PHE A 551 6.39 -4.89 27.01
CA PHE A 551 7.65 -4.69 26.32
C PHE A 551 7.95 -5.89 25.41
N ARG A 552 8.40 -5.61 24.19
CA ARG A 552 9.15 -6.56 23.37
C ARG A 552 10.62 -6.42 23.76
N ALA A 553 11.00 -7.04 24.88
CA ALA A 553 12.24 -6.76 25.60
C ALA A 553 13.48 -6.61 24.69
N GLN A 554 13.75 -7.57 23.81
CA GLN A 554 14.90 -7.51 22.90
C GLN A 554 14.86 -6.29 21.94
N SER A 555 13.68 -5.95 21.42
CA SER A 555 13.50 -4.80 20.51
C SER A 555 13.58 -3.48 21.27
N PHE A 556 12.96 -3.41 22.45
CA PHE A 556 12.99 -2.21 23.28
C PHE A 556 14.41 -1.92 23.77
N ASP A 557 15.09 -2.91 24.33
CA ASP A 557 16.44 -2.78 24.87
C ASP A 557 17.43 -2.42 23.76
N ARG A 558 17.21 -2.85 22.51
CA ARG A 558 18.00 -2.40 21.36
C ARG A 558 17.85 -0.90 21.09
N LEU A 559 16.62 -0.38 21.08
CA LEU A 559 16.35 1.05 20.86
C LEU A 559 16.86 1.91 22.03
N ALA A 560 16.66 1.41 23.25
CA ALA A 560 17.10 2.02 24.49
C ALA A 560 18.59 1.77 24.78
N THR A 561 19.33 1.03 23.95
CA THR A 561 20.76 0.74 24.19
C THR A 561 21.06 0.06 25.53
N GLY A 562 20.23 -0.92 25.89
CA GLY A 562 20.38 -1.74 27.08
C GLY A 562 19.06 -1.89 27.86
N PRO A 563 19.02 -2.79 28.85
CA PRO A 563 17.83 -3.06 29.64
C PRO A 563 17.52 -1.97 30.67
N GLU A 564 18.43 -1.04 30.96
CA GLU A 564 18.37 -0.14 32.12
C GLU A 564 17.12 0.73 32.14
N LEU A 565 16.68 1.24 30.99
CA LEU A 565 15.44 2.01 30.90
C LEU A 565 14.21 1.12 31.17
N ARG A 566 14.18 -0.07 30.57
CA ARG A 566 13.06 -1.01 30.73
C ARG A 566 12.96 -1.46 32.18
N THR A 567 14.06 -1.88 32.79
CA THR A 567 14.09 -2.36 34.17
C THR A 567 13.75 -1.26 35.16
N ALA A 568 14.19 -0.01 34.93
CA ALA A 568 13.78 1.13 35.75
C ALA A 568 12.26 1.40 35.65
N LEU A 569 11.68 1.30 34.45
CA LEU A 569 10.23 1.41 34.25
C LEU A 569 9.49 0.25 34.92
N GLU A 570 9.95 -0.99 34.76
CA GLU A 570 9.38 -2.19 35.39
C GLU A 570 9.44 -2.14 36.92
N ALA A 571 10.50 -1.54 37.48
CA ALA A 571 10.65 -1.30 38.92
C ALA A 571 9.77 -0.15 39.44
N GLY A 572 9.09 0.59 38.55
CA GLY A 572 8.27 1.73 38.94
C GLY A 572 9.09 2.93 39.43
N ARG A 573 10.35 3.05 38.99
CA ARG A 573 11.22 4.17 39.36
C ARG A 573 10.61 5.51 38.91
N PRO A 574 10.65 6.56 39.74
CA PRO A 574 10.18 7.90 39.34
C PRO A 574 10.86 8.38 38.05
N VAL A 575 10.09 8.98 37.15
CA VAL A 575 10.59 9.39 35.83
C VAL A 575 11.69 10.45 35.93
N GLN A 576 11.65 11.31 36.95
CA GLN A 576 12.68 12.30 37.27
C GLN A 576 14.03 11.65 37.55
N GLU A 577 14.05 10.53 38.27
CA GLU A 577 15.29 9.81 38.56
C GLU A 577 15.84 9.13 37.31
N ILE A 578 14.97 8.60 36.45
CA ILE A 578 15.37 8.04 35.15
C ILE A 578 16.02 9.14 34.31
N TRP A 579 15.41 10.32 34.20
CA TRP A 579 15.98 11.44 33.46
C TRP A 579 17.30 11.92 34.06
N ALA A 580 17.36 12.06 35.38
CA ALA A 580 18.57 12.49 36.07
C ALA A 580 19.75 11.52 35.86
N SER A 581 19.47 10.23 35.74
CA SER A 581 20.49 9.20 35.48
C SER A 581 21.23 9.41 34.15
N TRP A 582 20.63 10.12 33.19
CA TRP A 582 21.23 10.37 31.88
C TRP A 582 22.13 11.61 31.83
N ASN A 583 22.05 12.50 32.82
CA ASN A 583 22.72 13.81 32.77
C ASN A 583 24.24 13.69 32.61
N GLY A 584 24.89 12.78 33.34
CA GLY A 584 26.34 12.58 33.26
C GLY A 584 26.79 12.05 31.90
N ASP A 585 26.02 11.13 31.30
CA ASP A 585 26.29 10.61 29.96
C ASP A 585 26.07 11.65 28.88
N LEU A 586 24.98 12.43 28.99
CA LEU A 586 24.70 13.55 28.10
C LEU A 586 25.81 14.59 28.11
N GLU A 587 26.37 14.89 29.28
CA GLU A 587 27.47 15.85 29.40
C GLU A 587 28.76 15.32 28.76
N ARG A 588 29.12 14.06 29.02
CA ARG A 588 30.24 13.40 28.32
C ARG A 588 30.04 13.40 26.81
N PHE A 589 28.82 13.17 26.34
CA PHE A 589 28.51 13.19 24.92
C PHE A 589 28.64 14.59 24.31
N ARG A 590 28.19 15.65 25.00
CA ARG A 590 28.39 17.05 24.56
C ARG A 590 29.87 17.38 24.37
N GLN A 591 30.71 16.98 25.32
CA GLN A 591 32.16 17.16 25.24
C GLN A 591 32.78 16.34 24.10
N THR A 592 32.30 15.12 23.90
CA THR A 592 32.79 14.24 22.82
C THR A 592 32.42 14.80 21.45
N ARG A 593 31.15 15.16 21.23
CA ARG A 593 30.67 15.63 19.92
C ARG A 593 31.33 16.93 19.50
N ALA A 594 31.71 17.80 20.43
CA ALA A 594 32.32 19.10 20.16
C ALA A 594 33.54 19.04 19.22
N LYS A 595 34.30 17.93 19.24
CA LYS A 595 35.45 17.68 18.37
C LYS A 595 35.08 17.48 16.89
N TYR A 596 33.83 17.11 16.63
CA TYR A 596 33.35 16.69 15.32
C TYR A 596 32.40 17.70 14.68
N LEU A 597 31.95 18.71 15.43
CA LEU A 597 31.02 19.71 14.95
C LEU A 597 31.67 20.61 13.89
N ILE A 598 30.89 21.01 12.89
CA ILE A 598 31.34 21.87 11.78
C ILE A 598 30.46 23.11 11.54
N TYR A 599 29.47 23.33 12.41
CA TYR A 599 28.52 24.46 12.38
C TYR A 599 28.39 25.13 13.74
#